data_AF-A0A1F4D3R1-F1
#
_entry.id   AF-A0A1F4D3R1-F1
#
_cell.length_a   1.000
_cell.length_b   1.000
_cell.length_c   1.000
_cell.angle_alpha   90.00
_cell.angle_beta   90.00
_cell.angle_gamma   90.00
#
_symmetry.space_group_name_H-M   'P 1'
#
loop_
_entity.id
_entity.type
_entity.pdbx_description
1 polymer ?
#
loop_
_entity_poly.entity_id
_entity_poly.type
_entity_poly.pdbx_seq_one_letter_code
_entity_poly.pdbx_strand_id
1 'polypeptide(L)'
;MFSQAGDGISLGKFQVALCVGSESMTRNPVAAYTHRGGFRMGQIEFKDFLWETLRDTAPNITMGDTAENLAKKYMLSREDVDRFAESSFSRAVNAQKEGYFAGEIVPVETENFELLGYATRGIRLSSKVKACERDDHIRPSTFEALQKIKPAFGGVQTGGNSSGIVDGAAAALVASGDYVRARGKAPG
;
A
#
# COMPACT_ATOMS: atom_id res chain seq x y z
N MET A 1 3.67 -14.11 0.15
CA MET A 1 3.66 -14.49 1.58
C MET A 1 2.69 -15.63 1.87
N PHE A 2 1.38 -15.50 1.60
CA PHE A 2 0.43 -16.60 1.86
C PHE A 2 0.76 -17.90 1.11
N SER A 3 1.20 -17.83 -0.14
CA SER A 3 1.69 -19.02 -0.87
C SER A 3 2.82 -19.74 -0.12
N GLN A 4 3.81 -19.00 0.38
CA GLN A 4 4.94 -19.57 1.11
C GLN A 4 4.50 -20.20 2.44
N ALA A 5 3.53 -19.58 3.13
CA ALA A 5 2.93 -20.15 4.33
C ALA A 5 2.17 -21.45 4.01
N GLY A 6 1.38 -21.45 2.92
CA GLY A 6 0.71 -22.64 2.40
C GLY A 6 1.69 -23.77 2.08
N ASP A 7 2.73 -23.48 1.30
CA ASP A 7 3.77 -24.45 0.93
C ASP A 7 4.47 -25.02 2.16
N GLY A 8 4.83 -24.17 3.12
CA GLY A 8 5.49 -24.61 4.36
C GLY A 8 4.59 -25.51 5.21
N ILE A 9 3.29 -25.23 5.28
CA ILE A 9 2.31 -26.07 5.96
C ILE A 9 2.12 -27.40 5.23
N SER A 10 1.95 -27.37 3.91
CA SER A 10 1.79 -28.57 3.08
C SER A 10 3.01 -29.50 3.13
N LEU A 11 4.21 -28.94 3.26
CA LEU A 11 5.46 -29.68 3.42
C LEU A 11 5.75 -30.09 4.88
N GLY A 12 4.86 -29.80 5.83
CA GLY A 12 5.01 -30.17 7.24
C GLY A 12 6.11 -29.40 7.99
N LYS A 13 6.57 -28.26 7.49
CA LYS A 13 7.63 -27.46 8.13
C LYS A 13 7.14 -26.71 9.36
N PHE A 14 5.88 -26.30 9.36
CA PHE A 14 5.20 -25.65 10.47
C PHE A 14 3.68 -25.83 10.32
N GLN A 15 2.93 -25.60 11.40
CA GLN A 15 1.47 -25.78 11.42
C GLN A 15 0.69 -24.47 11.40
N VAL A 16 1.36 -23.36 11.74
CA VAL A 16 0.81 -22.00 11.76
C VAL A 16 1.92 -21.02 11.38
N ALA A 17 1.56 -19.98 10.64
CA ALA A 17 2.45 -18.90 10.25
C ALA A 17 1.74 -17.56 10.40
N LEU A 18 2.44 -16.58 11.00
CA LEU A 18 2.04 -15.19 10.96
C LEU A 18 2.59 -14.57 9.67
N CYS A 19 1.69 -14.09 8.82
CA CYS A 19 1.99 -13.39 7.60
C CYS A 19 1.74 -11.90 7.82
N VAL A 20 2.75 -11.04 7.63
CA VAL A 20 2.65 -9.59 7.79
C VAL A 20 3.20 -8.86 6.56
N GLY A 21 2.41 -7.96 5.97
CA GLY A 21 2.90 -6.95 5.03
C GLY A 21 2.80 -5.57 5.66
N SER A 22 3.80 -4.72 5.47
CA SER A 22 3.75 -3.33 5.93
C SER A 22 4.54 -2.44 4.99
N GLU A 23 4.06 -1.23 4.77
CA GLU A 23 4.76 -0.18 4.04
C GLU A 23 4.52 1.18 4.69
N SER A 24 5.54 2.03 4.69
CA SER A 24 5.40 3.42 5.07
C SER A 24 6.02 4.30 3.99
N MET A 25 5.23 4.58 2.96
CA MET A 25 5.65 5.38 1.83
C MET A 25 6.06 6.80 2.24
N THR A 26 5.39 7.39 3.23
CA THR A 26 5.69 8.73 3.77
C THR A 26 7.10 8.81 4.40
N ARG A 27 7.64 7.67 4.84
CA ARG A 27 8.95 7.59 5.50
C ARG A 27 10.07 7.12 4.59
N ASN A 28 9.83 7.01 3.28
CA ASN A 28 10.88 6.65 2.34
C ASN A 28 12.02 7.68 2.38
N PRO A 29 13.28 7.21 2.44
CA PRO A 29 14.41 8.10 2.56
C PRO A 29 14.76 8.77 1.23
N VAL A 30 15.56 9.82 1.31
CA VAL A 30 16.35 10.28 0.17
C VAL A 30 17.62 9.43 0.11
N ALA A 31 17.93 8.88 -1.07
CA ALA A 31 19.09 8.06 -1.32
C ALA A 31 20.16 8.81 -2.11
N ALA A 32 21.41 8.41 -1.91
CA ALA A 32 22.49 8.86 -2.77
C ALA A 32 23.48 7.73 -3.04
N TYR A 33 23.37 7.18 -4.25
CA TYR A 33 24.04 5.93 -4.61
C TYR A 33 25.53 6.10 -4.91
N THR A 34 25.96 7.31 -5.25
CA THR A 34 27.33 7.58 -5.73
C THR A 34 28.31 7.95 -4.61
N HIS A 35 27.87 8.04 -3.35
CA HIS A 35 28.66 8.70 -2.29
C HIS A 35 29.57 7.77 -1.49
N ARG A 36 29.41 6.45 -1.57
CA ARG A 36 30.21 5.51 -0.76
C ARG A 36 31.71 5.64 -1.02
N GLY A 37 32.11 6.03 -2.24
CA GLY A 37 33.49 6.28 -2.62
C GLY A 37 33.96 7.73 -2.45
N GLY A 38 33.16 8.58 -1.79
CA GLY A 38 33.39 10.02 -1.68
C GLY A 38 32.74 10.82 -2.81
N PHE A 39 32.74 12.15 -2.65
CA PHE A 39 32.18 13.08 -3.61
C PHE A 39 33.24 13.51 -4.63
N ARG A 40 32.93 13.41 -5.92
CA ARG A 40 33.68 14.17 -6.93
C ARG A 40 33.32 15.65 -6.79
N MET A 41 34.26 16.53 -7.14
CA MET A 41 33.97 17.96 -7.24
C MET A 41 32.88 18.17 -8.31
N GLY A 42 31.74 18.73 -7.91
CA GLY A 42 30.58 18.89 -8.78
C GLY A 42 29.25 18.75 -8.03
N GLN A 43 28.15 18.66 -8.77
CA GLN A 43 26.82 18.49 -8.19
C GLN A 43 26.65 17.10 -7.58
N ILE A 44 26.08 17.11 -6.38
CA ILE A 44 25.72 15.93 -5.62
C ILE A 44 24.30 15.53 -6.01
N GLU A 45 24.10 14.28 -6.43
CA GLU A 45 22.78 13.78 -6.81
C GLU A 45 22.09 13.09 -5.63
N PHE A 46 20.91 13.60 -5.29
CA PHE A 46 20.00 12.99 -4.33
C PHE A 46 18.79 12.46 -5.07
N LYS A 47 18.41 11.21 -4.78
CA LYS A 47 17.27 10.52 -5.36
C LYS A 47 16.18 10.36 -4.32
N ASP A 48 14.94 10.61 -4.71
CA ASP A 48 13.78 10.19 -3.93
C ASP A 48 13.66 8.66 -4.06
N PHE A 49 13.87 7.93 -2.97
CA PHE A 49 13.84 6.47 -3.01
C PHE A 49 12.46 5.92 -3.37
N LEU A 50 11.39 6.60 -2.95
CA LEU A 50 10.04 6.20 -3.32
C LEU A 50 9.82 6.36 -4.82
N TRP A 51 10.32 7.45 -5.42
CA TRP A 51 10.21 7.62 -6.86
C TRP A 51 10.98 6.54 -7.64
N GLU A 52 12.16 6.15 -7.15
CA GLU A 52 12.94 5.07 -7.73
C GLU A 52 12.21 3.72 -7.66
N THR A 53 11.44 3.44 -6.60
CA THR A 53 10.66 2.20 -6.51
C THR A 53 9.43 2.17 -7.42
N LEU A 54 8.96 3.34 -7.86
CA LEU A 54 7.84 3.50 -8.81
C LEU A 54 8.28 3.59 -10.27
N ARG A 55 9.56 3.30 -10.54
CA ARG A 55 10.16 3.31 -11.88
C ARG A 55 10.56 1.90 -12.30
N ASP A 56 10.07 1.46 -13.45
CA ASP A 56 10.59 0.26 -14.10
C ASP A 56 11.96 0.59 -14.70
N THR A 57 12.99 -0.11 -14.22
CA THR A 57 14.37 0.10 -14.66
C THR A 57 14.67 -0.57 -16.00
N ALA A 58 13.90 -1.58 -16.42
CA ALA A 58 14.17 -2.29 -17.67
C ALA A 58 13.77 -1.46 -18.92
N PRO A 59 12.55 -0.92 -19.03
CA PRO A 59 12.15 0.01 -20.09
C PRO A 59 12.39 1.49 -19.72
N ASN A 60 12.83 1.78 -18.49
CA ASN A 60 13.12 3.14 -18.02
C ASN A 60 11.88 4.06 -18.07
N ILE A 61 10.74 3.59 -17.56
CA ILE A 61 9.46 4.31 -17.50
C ILE A 61 8.82 4.20 -16.11
N THR A 62 7.87 5.08 -15.79
CA THR A 62 7.15 5.04 -14.52
C THR A 62 6.03 3.99 -14.52
N MET A 63 5.53 3.60 -13.35
CA MET A 63 4.32 2.77 -13.25
C MET A 63 3.08 3.46 -13.86
N GLY A 64 3.03 4.80 -13.90
CA GLY A 64 1.97 5.51 -14.61
C GLY A 64 2.04 5.30 -16.12
N ASP A 65 3.25 5.33 -16.68
CA ASP A 65 3.47 5.06 -18.11
C ASP A 65 3.10 3.63 -18.51
N THR A 66 3.30 2.64 -17.62
CA THR A 66 2.86 1.26 -17.90
C THR A 66 1.34 1.17 -17.95
N ALA A 67 0.62 1.89 -17.08
CA ALA A 67 -0.83 1.99 -17.12
C ALA A 67 -1.32 2.69 -18.41
N GLU A 68 -0.61 3.71 -18.89
CA GLU A 68 -0.90 4.35 -20.19
C GLU A 68 -0.68 3.40 -21.38
N ASN A 69 0.35 2.53 -21.31
CA ASN A 69 0.57 1.51 -22.33
C ASN A 69 -0.60 0.51 -22.39
N LEU A 70 -1.14 0.12 -21.24
CA LEU A 70 -2.34 -0.73 -21.17
C LEU A 70 -3.57 0.01 -21.69
N ALA A 71 -3.76 1.28 -21.33
CA ALA A 71 -4.86 2.09 -21.83
C ALA A 71 -4.85 2.17 -23.36
N LYS A 72 -3.68 2.42 -23.96
CA LYS A 72 -3.51 2.39 -25.43
C LYS A 72 -3.80 1.02 -26.02
N LYS A 73 -3.22 -0.05 -25.45
CA LYS A 73 -3.36 -1.43 -25.96
C LYS A 73 -4.81 -1.90 -25.95
N TYR A 74 -5.57 -1.55 -24.93
CA TYR A 74 -6.97 -1.96 -24.77
C TYR A 74 -7.97 -0.87 -25.15
N MET A 75 -7.50 0.24 -25.72
CA MET A 75 -8.32 1.38 -26.15
C MET A 75 -9.22 1.93 -25.03
N LEU A 76 -8.72 1.95 -23.79
CA LEU A 76 -9.42 2.52 -22.65
C LEU A 76 -9.45 4.04 -22.76
N SER A 77 -10.64 4.60 -22.78
CA SER A 77 -10.83 6.05 -22.82
C SER A 77 -10.64 6.68 -21.45
N ARG A 78 -10.49 8.01 -21.43
CA ARG A 78 -10.48 8.78 -20.19
C ARG A 78 -11.79 8.64 -19.41
N GLU A 79 -12.91 8.47 -20.11
CA GLU A 79 -14.20 8.24 -19.46
C GLU A 79 -14.23 6.88 -18.75
N ASP A 80 -13.75 5.81 -19.40
CA ASP A 80 -13.76 4.46 -18.84
C ASP A 80 -13.00 4.38 -17.50
N VAL A 81 -11.79 4.95 -17.47
CA VAL A 81 -10.94 4.92 -16.27
C VAL A 81 -11.49 5.79 -15.14
N ASP A 82 -12.09 6.95 -15.46
CA ASP A 82 -12.68 7.83 -14.45
C ASP A 82 -14.00 7.24 -13.91
N ARG A 83 -14.82 6.58 -14.73
CA ARG A 83 -16.01 5.85 -14.28
C ARG A 83 -15.66 4.69 -13.35
N PHE A 84 -14.60 3.96 -13.67
CA PHE A 84 -14.10 2.92 -12.79
C PHE A 84 -13.66 3.51 -11.44
N ALA A 85 -12.89 4.60 -11.45
CA ALA A 85 -12.44 5.28 -10.24
C ALA A 85 -13.61 5.80 -9.39
N GLU A 86 -14.61 6.45 -9.99
CA GLU A 86 -15.85 6.87 -9.32
C GLU A 86 -16.52 5.67 -8.62
N SER A 87 -16.67 4.55 -9.34
CA SER A 87 -17.29 3.35 -8.77
C SER A 87 -16.48 2.78 -7.60
N SER A 88 -15.16 2.84 -7.68
CA SER A 88 -14.24 2.36 -6.63
C SER A 88 -14.37 3.20 -5.37
N PHE A 89 -14.28 4.53 -5.51
CA PHE A 89 -14.47 5.47 -4.39
C PHE A 89 -15.88 5.36 -3.79
N SER A 90 -16.93 5.24 -4.63
CA SER A 90 -18.31 5.10 -4.15
C SER A 90 -18.50 3.84 -3.31
N ARG A 91 -17.99 2.68 -3.77
CA ARG A 91 -18.01 1.43 -2.98
C ARG A 91 -17.27 1.58 -1.66
N ALA A 92 -16.07 2.16 -1.68
CA ALA A 92 -15.26 2.34 -0.47
C ALA A 92 -15.92 3.30 0.54
N VAL A 93 -16.52 4.40 0.07
CA VAL A 93 -17.29 5.34 0.90
C VAL A 93 -18.49 4.63 1.55
N ASN A 94 -19.23 3.81 0.79
CA ASN A 94 -20.40 3.10 1.31
C ASN A 94 -19.99 2.00 2.31
N ALA A 95 -19.00 1.17 1.97
CA ALA A 95 -18.47 0.14 2.87
C ALA A 95 -18.02 0.74 4.21
N GLN A 96 -17.33 1.88 4.17
CA GLN A 96 -16.91 2.57 5.39
C GLN A 96 -18.10 3.14 6.18
N LYS A 97 -19.13 3.68 5.51
CA LYS A 97 -20.36 4.17 6.18
C LYS A 97 -21.15 3.03 6.84
N GLU A 98 -21.17 1.88 6.20
CA GLU A 98 -21.88 0.68 6.67
C GLU A 98 -21.08 -0.10 7.74
N GLY A 99 -19.85 0.33 8.05
CA GLY A 99 -19.00 -0.33 9.03
C GLY A 99 -18.42 -1.66 8.54
N TYR A 100 -18.40 -1.90 7.23
CA TYR A 100 -17.94 -3.16 6.63
C TYR A 100 -16.51 -3.53 7.07
N PHE A 101 -15.60 -2.54 7.14
CA PHE A 101 -14.20 -2.75 7.52
C PHE A 101 -13.95 -2.69 9.04
N ALA A 102 -14.98 -2.44 9.87
CA ALA A 102 -14.78 -2.25 11.31
C ALA A 102 -14.25 -3.51 12.02
N GLY A 103 -14.49 -4.70 11.46
CA GLY A 103 -13.99 -5.96 12.00
C GLY A 103 -12.54 -6.31 11.61
N GLU A 104 -11.96 -5.60 10.64
CA GLU A 104 -10.62 -5.89 10.11
C GLU A 104 -9.59 -4.77 10.37
N ILE A 105 -10.05 -3.54 10.65
CA ILE A 105 -9.17 -2.42 11.00
C ILE A 105 -8.83 -2.46 12.50
N VAL A 106 -7.53 -2.57 12.80
CA VAL A 106 -7.01 -2.36 14.15
C VAL A 106 -6.64 -0.88 14.29
N PRO A 107 -7.23 -0.13 15.24
CA PRO A 107 -6.86 1.27 15.46
C PRO A 107 -5.37 1.41 15.77
N VAL A 108 -4.71 2.31 15.04
CA VAL A 108 -3.32 2.67 15.31
C VAL A 108 -3.31 3.96 16.11
N GLU A 109 -2.62 3.97 17.25
CA GLU A 109 -2.45 5.15 18.11
C GLU A 109 -0.97 5.44 18.30
N THR A 110 -0.62 6.55 18.96
CA THR A 110 0.77 6.76 19.38
C THR A 110 1.09 5.81 20.52
N GLU A 111 1.99 4.85 20.28
CA GLU A 111 2.28 3.76 21.22
C GLU A 111 3.78 3.42 21.22
N ASN A 112 4.28 3.00 22.39
CA ASN A 112 5.60 2.40 22.55
C ASN A 112 5.45 0.89 22.74
N PHE A 113 6.22 0.13 21.98
CA PHE A 113 6.33 -1.33 22.05
C PHE A 113 7.62 -1.71 22.76
N GLU A 114 7.48 -2.31 23.95
CA GLU A 114 8.59 -2.79 24.76
C GLU A 114 8.67 -4.32 24.74
N LEU A 115 9.88 -4.84 24.58
CA LEU A 115 10.15 -6.27 24.67
C LEU A 115 11.49 -6.46 25.37
N LEU A 116 11.51 -7.33 26.40
CA LEU A 116 12.72 -7.56 27.20
C LEU A 116 13.90 -7.95 26.31
N GLY A 117 15.02 -7.21 26.43
CA GLY A 117 16.23 -7.44 25.63
C GLY A 117 16.24 -6.76 24.26
N TYR A 118 15.18 -6.00 23.91
CA TYR A 118 15.09 -5.25 22.67
C TYR A 118 14.99 -3.75 22.95
N ALA A 119 15.49 -2.93 22.02
CA ALA A 119 15.28 -1.49 22.07
C ALA A 119 13.79 -1.18 21.96
N THR A 120 13.27 -0.29 22.80
CA THR A 120 11.91 0.22 22.70
C THR A 120 11.65 0.75 21.29
N ARG A 121 10.59 0.27 20.67
CA ARG A 121 10.10 0.78 19.39
C ARG A 121 8.84 1.58 19.64
N GLY A 122 8.44 2.41 18.69
CA GLY A 122 7.18 3.11 18.82
C GLY A 122 6.69 3.63 17.48
N ILE A 123 5.40 3.88 17.43
CA ILE A 123 4.75 4.62 16.35
C ILE A 123 4.27 5.95 16.94
N ARG A 124 4.53 7.04 16.22
CA ARG A 124 4.10 8.38 16.62
C ARG A 124 3.25 8.95 15.51
N LEU A 125 1.98 9.19 15.83
CA LEU A 125 1.08 9.88 14.93
C LEU A 125 1.30 11.40 15.03
N SER A 126 0.77 12.12 14.04
CA SER A 126 0.67 13.58 14.10
C SER A 126 -0.09 14.00 15.36
N SER A 127 0.31 15.10 15.99
CA SER A 127 -0.35 15.62 17.21
C SER A 127 -1.83 15.96 17.02
N LYS A 128 -2.31 16.05 15.77
CA LYS A 128 -3.71 16.29 15.42
C LYS A 128 -4.53 15.01 15.28
N VAL A 129 -3.90 13.84 15.23
CA VAL A 129 -4.53 12.54 15.00
C VAL A 129 -4.39 11.72 16.28
N LYS A 130 -5.52 11.44 16.95
CA LYS A 130 -5.53 10.62 18.16
C LYS A 130 -5.33 9.13 17.83
N ALA A 131 -6.07 8.67 16.83
CA ALA A 131 -6.04 7.31 16.33
C ALA A 131 -6.30 7.31 14.82
N CYS A 132 -5.70 6.36 14.10
CA CYS A 132 -6.07 5.99 12.74
C CYS A 132 -6.93 4.73 12.81
N GLU A 133 -8.26 4.93 12.85
CA GLU A 133 -9.27 3.85 12.97
C GLU A 133 -10.10 3.67 11.69
N ARG A 134 -9.80 4.48 10.67
CA ARG A 134 -10.51 4.55 9.39
C ARG A 134 -9.53 4.91 8.28
N ASP A 135 -9.78 4.41 7.08
CA ASP A 135 -9.01 4.79 5.90
C ASP A 135 -9.24 6.27 5.56
N ASP A 136 -8.16 7.03 5.43
CA ASP A 136 -8.20 8.47 5.19
C ASP A 136 -8.10 8.85 3.71
N HIS A 137 -7.71 7.92 2.84
CA HIS A 137 -7.62 8.15 1.40
C HIS A 137 -8.99 8.15 0.71
N ILE A 138 -9.98 7.47 1.30
CA ILE A 138 -11.34 7.32 0.76
C ILE A 138 -12.08 8.66 0.82
N ARG A 139 -12.52 9.15 -0.33
CA ARG A 139 -13.30 10.39 -0.44
C ARG A 139 -14.33 10.33 -1.58
N PRO A 140 -15.44 11.08 -1.49
CA PRO A 140 -16.35 11.22 -2.62
C PRO A 140 -15.61 11.81 -3.84
N SER A 141 -15.63 11.06 -4.94
CA SER A 141 -14.93 11.41 -6.18
C SER A 141 -15.88 11.17 -7.35
N THR A 142 -16.75 12.16 -7.64
CA THR A 142 -17.71 12.05 -8.75
C THR A 142 -16.97 12.12 -10.09
N PHE A 143 -17.57 11.55 -11.12
CA PHE A 143 -17.04 11.60 -12.48
C PHE A 143 -16.71 13.04 -12.92
N GLU A 144 -17.58 14.01 -12.63
CA GLU A 144 -17.37 15.42 -13.00
C GLU A 144 -16.18 16.05 -12.25
N ALA A 145 -15.93 15.62 -11.01
CA ALA A 145 -14.76 16.05 -10.26
C ALA A 145 -13.48 15.42 -10.83
N LEU A 146 -13.53 14.13 -11.18
CA LEU A 146 -12.41 13.40 -11.76
C LEU A 146 -12.01 13.98 -13.12
N GLN A 147 -12.97 14.29 -13.99
CA GLN A 147 -12.73 14.87 -15.32
C GLN A 147 -11.96 16.20 -15.29
N LYS A 148 -12.03 16.95 -14.18
CA LYS A 148 -11.29 18.22 -14.00
C LYS A 148 -9.81 18.02 -13.71
N ILE A 149 -9.39 16.81 -13.36
CA ILE A 149 -8.00 16.50 -13.02
C ILE A 149 -7.20 16.33 -14.31
N LYS A 150 -6.07 17.04 -14.39
CA LYS A 150 -5.15 16.97 -15.52
C LYS A 150 -4.45 15.61 -15.56
N PRO A 151 -4.24 15.03 -16.76
CA PRO A 151 -3.38 13.86 -16.93
C PRO A 151 -2.00 14.05 -16.33
N ALA A 152 -1.51 13.02 -15.63
CA ALA A 152 -0.20 13.00 -14.99
C ALA A 152 0.88 12.35 -15.89
N PHE A 153 0.48 11.50 -16.84
CA PHE A 153 1.40 10.66 -17.64
C PHE A 153 1.17 10.77 -19.16
N GLY A 154 0.61 11.89 -19.62
CA GLY A 154 0.47 12.18 -21.06
C GLY A 154 -0.63 11.41 -21.79
N GLY A 155 -1.49 10.67 -21.08
CA GLY A 155 -2.68 10.02 -21.63
C GLY A 155 -3.91 10.15 -20.73
N VAL A 156 -4.49 9.03 -20.31
CA VAL A 156 -5.76 9.00 -19.55
C VAL A 156 -5.58 8.99 -18.02
N GLN A 157 -4.37 8.70 -17.54
CA GLN A 157 -4.09 8.52 -16.12
C GLN A 157 -3.94 9.86 -15.40
N THR A 158 -4.59 9.97 -14.24
CA THR A 158 -4.60 11.13 -13.35
C THR A 158 -4.42 10.68 -11.90
N GLY A 159 -4.10 11.63 -11.01
CA GLY A 159 -4.10 11.34 -9.57
C GLY A 159 -5.48 10.97 -8.99
N GLY A 160 -6.58 11.16 -9.73
CA GLY A 160 -7.92 10.77 -9.29
C GLY A 160 -8.34 9.36 -9.71
N ASN A 161 -7.69 8.79 -10.73
CA ASN A 161 -7.98 7.45 -11.25
C ASN A 161 -6.81 6.46 -11.05
N SER A 162 -5.76 6.90 -10.37
CA SER A 162 -4.62 6.10 -9.92
C SER A 162 -4.67 5.89 -8.40
N SER A 163 -4.00 4.84 -7.90
CA SER A 163 -3.85 4.63 -6.47
C SER A 163 -2.99 5.71 -5.81
N GLY A 164 -3.26 6.01 -4.54
CA GLY A 164 -2.48 6.96 -3.76
C GLY A 164 -1.14 6.40 -3.27
N ILE A 165 -0.32 7.32 -2.77
CA ILE A 165 0.82 7.02 -1.89
C ILE A 165 0.26 6.91 -0.47
N VAL A 166 0.37 5.74 0.15
CA VAL A 166 -0.29 5.42 1.43
C VAL A 166 0.66 4.70 2.39
N ASP A 167 0.37 4.80 3.68
CA ASP A 167 1.05 4.04 4.73
C ASP A 167 0.07 2.99 5.28
N GLY A 168 0.55 1.78 5.57
CA GLY A 168 -0.33 0.74 6.11
C GLY A 168 0.38 -0.58 6.43
N ALA A 169 -0.29 -1.41 7.21
CA ALA A 169 0.13 -2.77 7.48
C ALA A 169 -1.08 -3.70 7.57
N ALA A 170 -0.90 -4.94 7.14
CA ALA A 170 -1.89 -6.00 7.23
C ALA A 170 -1.22 -7.28 7.70
N ALA A 171 -1.91 -8.05 8.55
CA ALA A 171 -1.43 -9.32 9.04
C ALA A 171 -2.53 -10.38 9.02
N ALA A 172 -2.16 -11.63 8.76
CA ALA A 172 -3.06 -12.76 8.89
C ALA A 172 -2.31 -13.99 9.41
N LEU A 173 -3.02 -14.83 10.16
CA LEU A 173 -2.56 -16.14 10.55
C LEU A 173 -3.01 -17.17 9.51
N VAL A 174 -2.05 -17.90 8.94
CA VAL A 174 -2.32 -19.04 8.07
C VAL A 174 -1.99 -20.30 8.86
N ALA A 175 -2.94 -21.23 8.96
CA ALA A 175 -2.76 -22.44 9.75
C ALA A 175 -3.31 -23.67 9.04
N SER A 176 -2.77 -24.84 9.36
CA SER A 176 -3.33 -26.11 8.88
C SER A 176 -4.72 -26.35 9.49
N GLY A 177 -5.58 -27.04 8.75
CA GLY A 177 -6.92 -27.41 9.25
C GLY A 177 -6.84 -28.24 10.54
N ASP A 178 -5.85 -29.12 10.67
CA ASP A 178 -5.62 -29.92 11.88
C ASP A 178 -5.26 -29.04 13.09
N TYR A 179 -4.39 -28.05 12.90
CA TYR A 179 -3.98 -27.12 13.94
C TYR A 179 -5.17 -26.32 14.47
N VAL A 180 -6.04 -25.85 13.56
CA VAL A 180 -7.25 -25.08 13.87
C VAL A 180 -8.25 -25.95 14.65
N ARG A 181 -8.52 -27.17 14.17
CA ARG A 181 -9.42 -28.13 14.85
C ARG A 181 -8.92 -28.51 16.23
N ALA A 182 -7.63 -28.81 16.38
CA ALA A 182 -7.04 -29.19 17.67
C ALA A 182 -7.15 -28.10 18.74
N ARG A 183 -7.30 -26.83 18.34
CA ARG A 183 -7.47 -25.68 19.25
C ARG A 183 -8.92 -25.22 19.40
N GLY A 184 -9.88 -25.93 18.80
CA GLY A 184 -11.29 -25.56 18.84
C GLY A 184 -11.56 -24.16 18.26
N LYS A 185 -10.77 -23.73 17.28
CA LYS A 185 -10.95 -22.45 16.59
C LYS A 185 -11.70 -22.66 15.27
N ALA A 186 -12.36 -21.62 14.78
CA ALA A 186 -12.92 -21.57 13.43
C ALA A 186 -11.99 -20.75 12.53
N PRO A 187 -11.88 -21.07 11.23
CA PRO A 187 -11.32 -20.14 10.25
C PRO A 187 -12.15 -18.85 10.25
N GLY A 188 -11.47 -17.70 10.20
CA GLY A 188 -12.09 -16.39 10.02
C GLY A 188 -12.56 -16.15 8.59
#